data_AF-A0A534WQD6-F1
#
_entry.id   AF-A0A534WQD6-F1
#
_cell.length_a   1.000
_cell.length_b   1.000
_cell.length_c   1.000
_cell.angle_alpha   90.00
_cell.angle_beta   90.00
_cell.angle_gamma   90.00
#
_symmetry.space_group_name_H-M   'P 1'
#
loop_
_entity.id
_entity.type
_entity.pdbx_description
1 polymer ?
#
loop_
_entity_poly.entity_id
_entity_poly.type
_entity_poly.pdbx_seq_one_letter_code
_entity_poly.pdbx_strand_id
1 'polypeptide(L)' 'MLVVVGFAVYHNSFAGPFIFDDICSIPNNPHIRRLWPPWQALSPPAHCTIEGRPLANFSLAVNYALGG' A
#
# COMPACT_ATOMS: atom_id res chain seq x y z
N MET A 1 26.41 15.43 9.08
CA MET A 1 25.83 16.75 8.73
C MET A 1 24.52 16.62 7.93
N LEU A 2 24.48 15.81 6.85
CA LEU A 2 23.26 15.60 6.04
C LEU A 2 22.05 15.06 6.82
N VAL A 3 22.26 14.12 7.74
CA VAL A 3 21.17 13.56 8.58
C VAL A 3 20.52 14.64 9.47
N VAL A 4 21.34 15.51 10.06
CA VAL A 4 20.88 16.59 10.95
C VAL A 4 20.11 17.66 10.16
N VAL A 5 20.61 18.02 8.98
CA VAL A 5 19.92 18.96 8.07
C VAL A 5 18.59 18.36 7.60
N GLY A 6 18.56 17.07 7.26
CA GLY A 6 17.32 16.37 6.92
C GLY A 6 16.30 16.42 8.06
N PHE A 7 16.72 16.08 9.29
CA PHE A 7 15.85 16.18 10.46
C PHE A 7 15.31 17.60 10.67
N ALA A 8 16.17 18.62 10.56
CA ALA A 8 15.76 20.02 10.72
C ALA A 8 14.76 20.48 9.65
N VAL A 9 14.87 19.99 8.41
CA VAL A 9 13.91 20.33 7.34
C VAL A 9 12.56 19.61 7.56
N TYR A 10 12.58 18.34 7.96
CA TYR A 10 11.36 17.53 8.12
C TYR A 10 10.72 17.61 9.51
N HIS A 11 11.31 18.30 10.49
CA HIS A 11 10.81 18.31 11.87
C HIS A 11 9.34 18.74 12.02
N ASN A 12 8.89 19.74 11.23
CA ASN A 12 7.50 20.20 11.22
C ASN A 12 6.53 19.19 10.58
N SER A 13 7.02 18.29 9.73
CA SER A 13 6.18 17.31 9.04
C SER A 13 5.76 16.14 9.92
N PHE A 14 6.48 15.88 11.02
CA PHE A 14 6.11 14.82 11.97
C PHE A 14 4.90 15.15 12.85
N ALA A 15 4.49 16.41 12.90
CA ALA A 15 3.31 16.86 13.65
C ALA A 15 1.99 16.75 12.85
N GLY A 16 2.07 16.44 11.55
CA GLY A 16 0.89 16.25 10.70
C GLY A 16 0.13 14.95 11.04
N PRO A 17 -1.19 14.91 10.82
CA PRO A 17 -1.94 13.66 10.97
C PRO A 17 -1.44 12.63 9.95
N PHE A 18 -1.27 11.39 10.40
CA PHE A 18 -0.99 10.29 9.49
C PHE A 18 -2.27 9.95 8.72
N ILE A 19 -2.32 10.33 7.44
CA ILE A 19 -3.48 10.08 6.57
C ILE A 19 -3.27 8.74 5.87
N PHE A 20 -4.19 7.81 6.08
CA PHE A 20 -4.19 6.52 5.41
C PHE A 20 -4.95 6.63 4.08
N ASP A 21 -4.23 6.76 2.98
CA ASP A 21 -4.77 6.79 1.61
C ASP A 21 -5.03 5.39 1.04
N ASP A 22 -4.29 4.38 1.52
CA ASP A 22 -4.37 3.00 1.03
C ASP A 22 -5.35 2.09 1.78
N ILE A 23 -6.29 2.65 2.55
CA ILE A 23 -7.31 1.86 3.27
C ILE A 23 -8.09 0.96 2.30
N CYS A 24 -8.47 1.50 1.14
CA CYS A 24 -9.20 0.74 0.12
C CYS A 24 -8.32 -0.33 -0.55
N SER A 25 -7.02 -0.06 -0.66
CA SER A 25 -6.05 -0.88 -1.39
C SER A 25 -5.45 -2.01 -0.55
N ILE A 26 -5.42 -1.88 0.78
CA ILE A 26 -4.79 -2.84 1.69
C ILE A 26 -5.82 -3.48 2.64
N PRO A 27 -6.28 -2.84 3.74
CA PRO A 27 -7.16 -3.53 4.70
C PRO A 27 -8.50 -3.94 4.10
N ASN A 28 -9.08 -3.12 3.21
CA ASN A 28 -10.36 -3.40 2.56
C ASN A 28 -10.25 -4.15 1.23
N ASN A 29 -9.05 -4.59 0.85
CA ASN A 29 -8.85 -5.31 -0.39
C ASN A 29 -8.93 -6.82 -0.17
N PRO A 30 -10.00 -7.51 -0.58
CA PRO A 30 -10.08 -8.97 -0.44
C PRO A 30 -9.16 -9.70 -1.43
N HIS A 31 -8.75 -9.04 -2.51
CA HIS A 31 -7.96 -9.65 -3.59
C HIS A 31 -6.50 -9.91 -3.21
N ILE A 32 -6.01 -9.28 -2.15
CA ILE A 32 -4.64 -9.49 -1.64
C ILE A 32 -4.56 -10.60 -0.59
N ARG A 33 -5.71 -11.05 -0.05
CA ARG A 33 -5.76 -12.06 1.03
C ARG A 33 -5.60 -13.48 0.53
N ARG A 34 -5.74 -13.69 -0.79
CA ARG A 34 -5.62 -15.01 -1.44
C ARG A 34 -4.79 -14.87 -2.70
N LEU A 35 -3.66 -15.56 -2.73
CA LEU A 35 -2.82 -15.68 -3.93
C LEU A 35 -3.42 -16.63 -4.97
N TRP A 36 -4.21 -17.60 -4.51
CA TRP A 36 -4.91 -18.54 -5.37
C TRP A 36 -6.43 -18.41 -5.21
N PRO A 37 -7.17 -18.27 -6.31
CA PRO A 37 -6.67 -18.25 -7.67
C PRO A 37 -6.06 -16.89 -8.13
N PRO A 38 -5.00 -16.88 -8.97
CA PRO A 38 -4.22 -15.67 -9.29
C PRO A 38 -4.99 -14.59 -10.04
N TRP A 39 -6.06 -14.94 -10.75
CA TRP A 39 -6.94 -13.96 -11.39
C TRP A 39 -7.67 -13.06 -10.37
N GLN A 40 -7.87 -13.53 -9.13
CA GLN A 40 -8.39 -12.67 -8.07
C GLN A 40 -7.36 -11.59 -7.70
N ALA A 41 -6.08 -11.95 -7.53
CA ALA A 41 -5.01 -11.00 -7.22
C ALA A 41 -4.64 -10.08 -8.41
N LEU A 42 -4.98 -10.45 -9.63
CA LEU A 42 -4.81 -9.60 -10.83
C LEU A 42 -6.01 -8.68 -11.11
N SER A 43 -7.11 -8.83 -10.37
CA SER A 43 -8.31 -7.99 -10.52
C SER A 43 -8.41 -7.02 -9.32
N PRO A 44 -7.73 -5.87 -9.35
CA PRO A 44 -7.83 -4.89 -8.28
C PRO A 44 -9.27 -4.37 -8.09
N PRO A 45 -9.66 -4.05 -6.85
CA PRO A 45 -10.95 -3.41 -6.57
C PRO A 45 -11.05 -2.03 -7.26
N ALA A 46 -12.24 -1.70 -7.75
CA ALA A 46 -12.54 -0.39 -8.33
C ALA A 46 -12.55 0.70 -7.25
N HIS A 47 -12.25 1.94 -7.64
CA HIS A 47 -12.19 3.12 -6.77
C HIS A 47 -11.08 3.08 -5.71
N CYS A 48 -9.98 2.38 -5.99
CA CYS A 48 -8.81 2.26 -5.13
C CYS A 48 -7.57 2.84 -5.83
N THR A 49 -6.52 3.21 -5.08
CA THR A 49 -5.25 3.73 -5.64
C THR A 49 -4.56 2.74 -6.60
N ILE A 50 -4.87 1.44 -6.43
CA ILE A 50 -4.40 0.32 -7.25
C ILE A 50 -5.32 -0.05 -8.43
N GLU A 51 -6.39 0.70 -8.65
CA GLU A 51 -7.29 0.50 -9.80
C GLU A 51 -6.50 0.61 -11.11
N GLY A 52 -6.68 -0.36 -12.01
CA GLY A 52 -5.93 -0.44 -13.26
C GLY A 52 -4.45 -0.85 -13.11
N ARG A 53 -4.00 -1.20 -11.90
CA ARG A 53 -2.61 -1.63 -11.61
C ARG A 53 -2.56 -3.09 -11.16
N PRO A 54 -2.79 -4.07 -12.07
CA PRO A 54 -2.89 -5.48 -11.72
C PRO A 54 -1.59 -6.05 -11.10
N LEU A 55 -0.42 -5.61 -11.60
CA LEU A 55 0.87 -6.04 -11.05
C LEU A 55 1.13 -5.49 -9.65
N ALA A 56 0.68 -4.27 -9.35
CA ALA A 56 0.82 -3.68 -8.03
C ALA A 56 -0.05 -4.43 -7.01
N ASN A 57 -1.30 -4.73 -7.37
CA ASN A 57 -2.20 -5.54 -6.54
C ASN A 57 -1.66 -6.95 -6.29
N PHE A 58 -1.09 -7.58 -7.32
CA PHE A 58 -0.45 -8.89 -7.18
C PHE A 58 0.78 -8.85 -6.25
N SER A 59 1.66 -7.86 -6.39
CA SER A 59 2.79 -7.65 -5.48
C SER A 59 2.31 -7.51 -4.03
N LEU A 60 1.21 -6.77 -3.83
CA LEU A 60 0.63 -6.57 -2.51
C LEU A 60 0.01 -7.86 -1.94
N ALA A 61 -0.57 -8.70 -2.79
CA ALA A 61 -1.03 -10.05 -2.43
C ALA A 61 0.13 -10.97 -2.02
N VAL A 62 1.27 -10.89 -2.73
CA VAL A 62 2.49 -11.62 -2.38
C VAL A 62 3.05 -11.14 -1.03
N ASN A 63 3.14 -9.84 -0.82
CA ASN A 63 3.60 -9.27 0.46
C ASN A 63 2.71 -9.74 1.62
N TYR A 64 1.39 -9.70 1.44
CA TYR A 64 0.43 -10.15 2.43
C TYR A 64 0.58 -11.65 2.76
N ALA A 65 0.84 -12.48 1.75
CA ALA A 65 1.03 -13.91 1.94
C ALA A 65 2.36 -14.29 2.62
N LEU A 66 3.40 -13.47 2.46
CA LEU A 66 4.71 -13.68 3.07
C LEU A 66 4.78 -13.21 4.54
N GLY A 67 3.73 -12.56 5.04
CA GLY A 67 3.61 -12.22 6.45
C GLY A 67 3.23 -10.77 6.75
N GLY A 68 3.24 -9.89 5.75
CA GLY A 68 2.93 -8.47 5.95
C GLY A 68 4.05 -7.72 6.64
#